data_AF-A0A1A1ZG36-F1
#
_entry.id   AF-A0A1A1ZG36-F1
#
_cell.length_a   1.000
_cell.length_b   1.000
_cell.length_c   1.000
_cell.angle_alpha   90.00
_cell.angle_beta   90.00
_cell.angle_gamma   90.00
#
_symmetry.space_group_name_H-M   'P 1'
#
loop_
_entity.id
_entity.type
_entity.pdbx_description
1 polymer ?
#
loop_
_entity_poly.entity_id
_entity_poly.type
_entity_poly.pdbx_seq_one_letter_code
_entity_poly.pdbx_strand_id
1 'polypeptide(L)' 'MLLHVGRDGAGRRRLSEIAVLRRAARGELEVVTAWDADTGLGCGAEILDALVDRRVSP' A
#
# COMPACT_ATOMS: atom_id res chain seq x y z
N MET A 1 1.93 -1.01 6.89
CA MET A 1 1.99 -0.46 5.52
C MET A 1 3.44 -0.45 5.09
N LEU A 2 3.69 -0.81 3.84
CA LEU A 2 5.00 -0.75 3.18
C LEU A 2 4.88 0.21 1.98
N LEU A 3 5.92 1.02 1.75
CA LEU A 3 6.04 1.86 0.57
C LEU A 3 7.20 1.34 -0.27
N HIS A 4 6.91 0.94 -1.50
CA HIS A 4 7.95 0.58 -2.47
C HIS A 4 8.26 1.80 -3.34
N VAL A 5 9.47 2.33 -3.21
CA VAL A 5 9.97 3.45 -4.01
C VAL A 5 11.02 2.95 -4.99
N GLY A 6 10.72 3.03 -6.28
CA GLY A 6 11.65 2.74 -7.37
C GLY A 6 12.23 4.00 -8.00
N ARG A 7 12.76 3.86 -9.22
CA ARG A 7 13.15 4.97 -10.09
C ARG A 7 12.35 4.92 -11.39
N ASP A 8 11.96 6.10 -11.91
CA ASP A 8 11.32 6.24 -13.21
C ASP A 8 12.35 6.16 -14.37
N GLY A 9 11.89 6.21 -15.62
CA GLY A 9 12.75 6.20 -16.81
C GLY A 9 13.72 7.39 -16.90
N ALA A 10 13.50 8.45 -16.13
CA ALA A 10 14.41 9.59 -16.00
C ALA A 10 15.36 9.46 -14.78
N GLY A 11 15.33 8.32 -14.09
CA GLY A 11 16.15 8.03 -12.92
C GLY A 11 15.68 8.69 -11.62
N ARG A 12 14.53 9.38 -11.62
CA ARG A 12 13.98 10.07 -10.45
C ARG A 12 13.25 9.08 -9.55
N ARG A 13 13.28 9.31 -8.23
CA ARG A 13 12.53 8.47 -7.29
C ARG A 13 11.03 8.57 -7.56
N ARG A 14 10.36 7.43 -7.65
CA ARG A 14 8.91 7.32 -7.86
C ARG A 14 8.34 6.30 -6.89
N LEU A 15 7.22 6.61 -6.25
CA LEU A 15 6.43 5.62 -5.52
C LEU A 15 5.88 4.62 -6.54
N SER A 16 6.26 3.35 -6.41
CA SER A 16 5.86 2.28 -7.31
C SER A 16 4.68 1.50 -6.75
N GLU A 17 4.65 1.26 -5.44
CA GLU A 17 3.59 0.48 -4.80
C GLU A 17 3.36 0.90 -3.36
N ILE A 18 2.11 0.80 -2.90
CA ILE A 18 1.73 0.78 -1.49
C ILE A 18 1.11 -0.59 -1.19
N ALA A 19 1.71 -1.30 -0.25
CA ALA A 19 1.17 -2.56 0.25
C ALA A 19 0.76 -2.43 1.73
N VAL A 20 -0.35 -3.06 2.07
CA VAL A 20 -0.84 -3.16 3.45
C VAL A 20 -0.65 -4.57 3.97
N LEU A 21 -0.40 -4.67 5.28
CA LEU A 21 -0.39 -5.95 5.97
C LEU A 21 -1.76 -6.13 6.59
N ARG A 22 -2.42 -7.24 6.28
CA ARG A 22 -3.65 -7.66 6.95
C ARG A 22 -3.43 -9.01 7.62
N ARG A 23 -4.15 -9.27 8.70
CA ARG A 23 -4.14 -10.59 9.33
C ARG A 23 -5.19 -11.47 8.66
N ALA A 24 -4.76 -12.62 8.14
CA ALA A 24 -5.62 -13.64 7.58
C ALA A 24 -6.45 -14.33 8.68
N ALA A 25 -7.47 -15.09 8.27
CA ALA A 25 -8.38 -15.78 9.19
C ALA A 25 -7.67 -16.76 10.14
N ARG A 26 -6.51 -17.31 9.73
CA ARG A 26 -5.73 -18.26 10.52
C ARG A 26 -4.56 -17.60 11.28
N GLY A 27 -4.47 -16.27 11.25
CA GLY A 27 -3.53 -15.49 12.05
C GLY A 27 -2.24 -15.09 11.35
N GLU A 28 -1.99 -15.58 10.13
CA GLU A 28 -0.85 -15.18 9.32
C GLU A 28 -1.00 -13.73 8.83
N LEU A 29 0.12 -13.09 8.49
CA LEU A 29 0.10 -11.79 7.83
C LEU A 29 0.14 -11.98 6.32
N GLU A 30 -0.83 -11.39 5.65
CA GLU A 30 -0.88 -11.27 4.19
C GLU A 30 -0.47 -9.87 3.77
N VAL A 31 0.35 -9.81 2.71
CA VAL A 31 0.65 -8.57 2.00
C VAL A 31 -0.39 -8.40 0.90
N VAL A 32 -1.08 -7.27 0.90
CA VAL A 32 -2.07 -6.93 -0.12
C VAL A 32 -1.72 -5.58 -0.73
N THR A 33 -1.60 -5.53 -2.05
CA THR A 33 -1.38 -4.28 -2.78
C THR A 33 -2.62 -3.40 -2.67
N ALA A 34 -2.43 -2.20 -2.14
CA ALA A 34 -3.48 -1.19 -2.01
C ALA A 34 -3.45 -0.21 -3.18
N TRP A 35 -2.27 0.07 -3.71
CA TRP A 35 -2.07 0.90 -4.88
C TRP A 35 -0.79 0.52 -5.59
N ASP A 36 -0.81 0.53 -6.91
CA ASP A 36 0.34 0.35 -7.78
C ASP A 36 0.35 1.47 -8.82
N ALA A 37 1.55 1.89 -9.20
CA ALA A 37 1.72 3.10 -9.97
C ALA A 37 1.35 2.94 -11.45
N ASP A 38 1.23 1.70 -11.93
CA ASP A 38 0.91 1.39 -13.32
C ASP A 38 -0.54 0.91 -13.45
N THR A 39 -1.10 0.28 -12.41
CA THR A 39 -2.46 -0.28 -12.40
C THR A 39 -3.47 0.45 -11.51
N GLY A 40 -3.01 1.35 -10.64
CA GLY A 40 -3.87 2.14 -9.76
C GLY A 40 -4.27 1.41 -8.47
N LEU A 41 -5.49 1.62 -8.00
CA LEU A 41 -5.97 1.04 -6.73
C LEU A 41 -6.13 -0.49 -6.84
N GLY A 42 -5.70 -1.18 -5.79
CA GLY A 42 -5.84 -2.63 -5.64
C GLY A 42 -6.78 -3.02 -4.50
N CYS A 43 -6.92 -4.32 -4.24
CA CYS A 43 -7.81 -4.86 -3.22
C CYS A 43 -7.52 -4.39 -1.79
N GLY A 44 -6.33 -3.82 -1.53
CA GLY A 44 -5.95 -3.25 -0.24
C GLY A 44 -6.35 -1.79 -0.04
N ALA A 45 -6.99 -1.13 -1.01
CA ALA A 45 -7.28 0.31 -0.98
C ALA A 45 -8.09 0.73 0.26
N GLU A 46 -9.20 0.05 0.55
CA GLU A 46 -10.04 0.37 1.71
C GLU A 46 -9.31 0.19 3.05
N ILE A 47 -8.40 -0.78 3.12
CA ILE A 47 -7.56 -1.02 4.31
C ILE A 47 -6.55 0.11 4.48
N LEU A 48 -5.98 0.60 3.37
CA LEU A 48 -5.08 1.74 3.37
C LEU A 48 -5.81 3.00 3.85
N ASP A 49 -6.99 3.28 3.32
CA ASP A 49 -7.81 4.44 3.74
C ASP A 49 -8.10 4.39 5.24
N ALA A 50 -8.55 3.24 5.76
CA ALA A 50 -8.79 3.06 7.20
C ALA A 50 -7.53 3.26 8.05
N LEU A 51 -6.34 2.87 7.56
CA LEU A 51 -5.08 3.11 8.27
C LEU A 51 -4.68 4.58 8.27
N VAL A 52 -4.89 5.29 7.16
CA VAL A 52 -4.64 6.73 7.04
C VAL A 52 -5.60 7.50 7.95
N ASP A 53 -6.90 7.23 7.87
CA ASP A 53 -7.93 7.90 8.68
C ASP A 53 -7.66 7.76 10.18
N ARG A 54 -7.24 6.57 10.62
CA ARG A 54 -6.81 6.33 12.02
C ARG A 54 -5.55 7.09 12.41
N ARG A 55 -4.67 7.38 11.46
CA ARG A 55 -3.42 8.12 11.70
C ARG A 55 -3.65 9.62 11.77
N VAL A 56 -4.59 10.16 10.97
CA VAL A 56 -4.94 11.58 10.95
C VAL A 56 -6.00 11.96 11.99
N SER A 57 -6.75 10.99 12.53
CA SER A 57 -7.63 11.22 13.68
C SER A 57 -6.80 11.52 14.94
N PRO A 58 -7.12 12.59 15.70
CA PRO A 58 -6.35 13.05 16.86
C PRO A 58 -6.35 12.08 18.05
#